data_AF-A0A929DWI5-F1
#
_entry.id   AF-A0A929DWI5-F1
#
_cell.length_a   1.000
_cell.length_b   1.000
_cell.length_c   1.000
_cell.angle_alpha   90.00
_cell.angle_beta   90.00
_cell.angle_gamma   90.00
#
_symmetry.space_group_name_H-M   'P 1'
#
loop_
_entity.id
_entity.type
_entity.pdbx_description
1 polymer ?
#
loop_
_entity_poly.entity_id
_entity_poly.type
_entity_poly.pdbx_seq_one_letter_code
_entity_poly.pdbx_strand_id
1 'polypeptide(L)'
;TFGVPFDIVIGIIAGGDKAIRKAVESAEDDPHGAWRDLAKFKPGKNDVVVGIAASGRTPYVIGAVQDAKKNGLLTACITNNPNSKLAEAVDVPLEALVGPEFITGSTRMKSGTSQKLILNMITTSTMIKLGRVKGNKMVDMQLTNAKLVERGSRMISEELGLEMEESKRLLLLHGSVRNVLDSFK
;
A
#
# COMPACT_ATOMS: atom_id res chain seq x y z
N THR A 1 -7.22 -3.15 7.32
CA THR A 1 -7.29 -4.47 6.65
C THR A 1 -6.49 -5.52 7.37
N PHE A 2 -5.16 -5.36 7.47
CA PHE A 2 -4.25 -6.40 7.96
C PHE A 2 -3.76 -6.22 9.41
N GLY A 3 -4.39 -5.32 10.19
CA GLY A 3 -4.04 -5.14 11.61
C GLY A 3 -2.68 -4.54 11.89
N VAL A 4 -2.00 -4.03 10.86
CA VAL A 4 -0.66 -3.45 11.00
C VAL A 4 -0.73 -1.99 11.48
N PRO A 5 0.31 -1.53 12.19
CA PRO A 5 0.52 -0.10 12.46
C PRO A 5 0.52 0.77 11.19
N PHE A 6 0.17 2.05 11.36
CA PHE A 6 0.03 3.00 10.25
C PHE A 6 1.37 3.39 9.58
N ASP A 7 2.49 3.11 10.24
CA ASP A 7 3.85 3.40 9.77
C ASP A 7 4.47 2.27 8.92
N ILE A 8 3.76 1.15 8.71
CA ILE A 8 4.26 0.04 7.87
C ILE A 8 4.09 0.31 6.36
N VAL A 9 3.03 1.02 5.96
CA VAL A 9 2.79 1.40 4.56
C VAL A 9 2.35 2.85 4.52
N ILE A 10 3.21 3.71 3.98
CA ILE A 10 3.03 5.16 4.01
C ILE A 10 2.84 5.67 2.58
N GLY A 11 1.80 6.49 2.38
CA GLY A 11 1.57 7.20 1.13
C GLY A 11 2.08 8.64 1.24
N ILE A 12 2.86 9.07 0.27
CA ILE A 12 3.35 10.45 0.15
C ILE A 12 2.92 11.00 -1.21
N ILE A 13 2.47 12.25 -1.24
CA ILE A 13 1.99 12.94 -2.43
C ILE A 13 2.65 14.31 -2.54
N ALA A 14 3.06 14.67 -3.76
CA ALA A 14 3.59 16.00 -4.05
C ALA A 14 2.61 17.10 -3.61
N GLY A 15 3.08 18.10 -2.86
CA GLY A 15 2.24 19.14 -2.28
C GLY A 15 1.57 18.78 -0.94
N GLY A 16 1.82 17.58 -0.42
CA GLY A 16 1.34 17.11 0.89
C GLY A 16 -0.16 16.91 0.97
N ASP A 17 -0.70 16.80 2.19
CA ASP A 17 -2.11 16.45 2.45
C ASP A 17 -3.14 17.34 1.73
N LYS A 18 -2.79 18.60 1.45
CA LYS A 18 -3.66 19.52 0.68
C LYS A 18 -3.94 18.98 -0.74
N ALA A 19 -2.95 18.32 -1.35
CA ALA A 19 -3.02 17.71 -2.68
C ALA A 19 -4.07 16.60 -2.80
N ILE A 20 -4.47 15.99 -1.67
CA ILE A 20 -5.49 14.92 -1.65
C ILE A 20 -6.85 15.42 -2.15
N ARG A 21 -7.19 16.68 -1.87
CA ARG A 21 -8.49 17.28 -2.24
C ARG A 21 -8.40 18.32 -3.34
N LYS A 22 -7.26 19.01 -3.45
CA LYS A 22 -7.06 20.09 -4.42
C LYS A 22 -5.66 19.98 -4.97
N ALA A 23 -5.53 19.88 -6.29
CA ALA A 23 -4.22 19.88 -6.93
C ALA A 23 -3.39 21.09 -6.51
N VAL A 24 -2.11 20.87 -6.23
CA VAL A 24 -1.14 21.92 -5.90
C VAL A 24 -0.29 22.12 -7.14
N GLU A 25 -0.39 23.29 -7.75
CA GLU A 25 0.36 23.62 -8.96
C GLU A 25 1.87 23.50 -8.75
N SER A 26 2.58 23.00 -9.76
CA SER A 26 4.05 22.85 -9.82
C SER A 26 4.68 21.96 -8.74
N ALA A 27 3.90 21.33 -7.86
CA ALA A 27 4.45 20.46 -6.82
C ALA A 27 5.14 19.22 -7.41
N GLU A 28 4.67 18.74 -8.57
CA GLU A 28 5.24 17.58 -9.25
C GLU A 28 6.55 17.87 -10.00
N ASP A 29 6.86 19.15 -10.22
CA ASP A 29 8.03 19.62 -10.96
C ASP A 29 9.27 19.81 -10.09
N ASP A 30 9.14 19.71 -8.76
CA ASP A 30 10.27 19.81 -7.82
C ASP A 30 10.96 18.45 -7.60
N PRO A 31 12.17 18.22 -8.17
CA PRO A 31 12.87 16.96 -8.02
C PRO A 31 13.38 16.70 -6.60
N HIS A 32 13.54 17.72 -5.75
CA HIS A 32 14.03 17.56 -4.38
C HIS A 32 12.89 17.50 -3.35
N GLY A 33 11.65 17.78 -3.76
CA GLY A 33 10.48 17.81 -2.89
C GLY A 33 10.25 16.45 -2.21
N ALA A 34 10.34 15.37 -2.97
CA ALA A 34 10.02 14.04 -2.47
C ALA A 34 10.99 13.56 -1.38
N TRP A 35 12.29 13.80 -1.54
CA TRP A 35 13.26 13.42 -0.52
C TRP A 35 13.05 14.22 0.78
N ARG A 36 12.70 15.51 0.68
CA ARG A 36 12.34 16.32 1.86
C ARG A 36 11.12 15.77 2.59
N ASP A 37 10.16 15.23 1.86
CA ASP A 37 8.97 14.59 2.46
C ASP A 37 9.28 13.22 3.04
N LEU A 38 10.06 12.39 2.33
CA LEU A 38 10.50 11.07 2.79
C LEU A 38 11.39 11.14 4.03
N ALA A 39 12.33 12.09 4.09
CA ALA A 39 13.30 12.22 5.18
C ALA A 39 12.65 12.38 6.57
N LYS A 40 11.42 12.90 6.63
CA LYS A 40 10.62 13.02 7.87
C LYS A 40 10.36 11.66 8.53
N PHE A 41 10.31 10.60 7.73
CA PHE A 41 10.09 9.22 8.18
C PHE A 41 11.39 8.46 8.47
N LYS A 42 12.55 9.08 8.24
CA LYS A 42 13.89 8.50 8.45
C LYS A 42 14.04 7.11 7.79
N PRO A 43 13.74 6.98 6.49
CA PRO A 43 13.78 5.68 5.84
C PRO A 43 15.22 5.15 5.79
N GLY A 44 15.36 3.83 5.95
CA GLY A 44 16.64 3.14 5.98
C GLY A 44 16.68 1.94 5.04
N LYS A 45 17.80 1.20 5.05
CA LYS A 45 18.08 0.07 4.14
C LYS A 45 17.04 -1.08 4.13
N ASN A 46 16.17 -1.13 5.13
CA ASN A 46 15.11 -2.14 5.23
C ASN A 46 13.78 -1.65 4.64
N ASP A 47 13.71 -0.38 4.23
CA ASP A 47 12.54 0.22 3.61
C ASP A 47 12.63 0.13 2.08
N VAL A 48 11.46 0.20 1.45
CA VAL A 48 11.31 0.17 0.00
C VAL A 48 10.57 1.43 -0.44
N VAL A 49 11.10 2.11 -1.46
CA VAL A 49 10.44 3.26 -2.07
C VAL A 49 9.87 2.87 -3.43
N VAL A 50 8.56 3.07 -3.59
CA VAL A 50 7.85 2.81 -4.85
C VAL A 50 7.41 4.12 -5.49
N GLY A 51 8.08 4.52 -6.57
CA GLY A 51 7.73 5.71 -7.34
C GLY A 51 6.54 5.45 -8.27
N ILE A 52 5.51 6.32 -8.26
CA ILE A 52 4.30 6.13 -9.07
C ILE A 52 4.10 7.34 -9.98
N ALA A 53 4.27 7.13 -11.29
CA ALA A 53 3.99 8.17 -12.28
C ALA A 53 3.56 7.53 -13.61
N ALA A 54 2.31 7.79 -14.03
CA ALA A 54 1.79 7.28 -15.30
C ALA A 54 2.67 7.70 -16.49
N SER A 55 3.11 8.97 -16.47
CA SER A 55 3.98 9.54 -17.50
C SER A 55 5.39 8.92 -17.51
N GLY A 56 5.85 8.42 -16.36
CA GLY A 56 7.22 7.93 -16.16
C GLY A 56 8.30 9.02 -16.22
N ARG A 57 7.91 10.30 -16.20
CA ARG A 57 8.82 11.44 -16.34
C ARG A 57 8.68 12.52 -15.25
N THR A 58 7.81 12.31 -14.26
CA THR A 58 7.50 13.29 -13.21
C THR A 58 8.73 13.56 -12.32
N PRO A 59 9.29 14.78 -12.29
CA PRO A 59 10.52 15.10 -11.55
C PRO A 59 10.48 14.74 -10.06
N TYR A 60 9.40 15.07 -9.36
CA TYR A 60 9.22 14.74 -7.93
C TYR A 60 9.43 13.25 -7.66
N VAL A 61 8.84 12.38 -8.50
CA VAL A 61 8.90 10.93 -8.34
C VAL A 61 10.27 10.37 -8.70
N ILE A 62 10.88 10.88 -9.78
CA ILE A 62 12.22 10.47 -10.21
C ILE A 62 13.26 10.84 -9.14
N GLY A 63 13.20 12.06 -8.62
CA GLY A 63 14.09 12.49 -7.54
C GLY A 63 13.92 11.65 -6.29
N ALA A 64 12.68 11.28 -5.93
CA ALA A 64 12.40 10.39 -4.80
C ALA A 64 13.17 9.07 -4.89
N VAL A 65 13.07 8.38 -6.03
CA VAL A 65 13.69 7.06 -6.19
C VAL A 65 15.20 7.16 -6.37
N GLN A 66 15.71 8.21 -7.03
CA GLN A 66 17.15 8.42 -7.16
C GLN A 66 17.80 8.67 -5.80
N ASP A 67 17.21 9.51 -4.96
CA ASP A 67 17.73 9.78 -3.64
C ASP A 67 17.57 8.57 -2.70
N ALA A 68 16.45 7.83 -2.78
CA ALA A 68 16.29 6.56 -2.08
C ALA A 68 17.39 5.55 -2.45
N LYS A 69 17.67 5.39 -3.76
CA LYS A 69 18.72 4.50 -4.27
C LYS A 69 20.11 4.92 -3.81
N LYS A 70 20.44 6.22 -3.85
CA LYS A 70 21.71 6.75 -3.31
C LYS A 70 21.89 6.46 -1.82
N ASN A 71 20.80 6.39 -1.06
CA ASN A 71 20.80 6.05 0.36
C ASN A 71 20.71 4.53 0.64
N GLY A 72 20.80 3.70 -0.40
CA GLY A 72 20.85 2.24 -0.26
C GLY A 72 19.50 1.57 0.00
N LEU A 73 18.39 2.24 -0.30
CA LEU A 73 17.06 1.66 -0.22
C LEU A 73 16.76 0.85 -1.49
N LEU A 74 15.94 -0.20 -1.35
CA LEU A 74 15.38 -0.87 -2.52
C LEU A 74 14.38 0.06 -3.20
N THR A 75 14.48 0.20 -4.52
CA THR A 75 13.61 1.07 -5.30
C THR A 75 12.83 0.30 -6.33
N ALA A 76 11.55 0.64 -6.46
CA ALA A 76 10.67 0.15 -7.51
C ALA A 76 9.86 1.30 -8.11
N CYS A 77 9.25 1.08 -9.26
CA CYS A 77 8.31 2.04 -9.82
C CYS A 77 7.08 1.39 -10.42
N ILE A 78 6.01 2.18 -10.58
CA ILE A 78 4.85 1.87 -11.41
C ILE A 78 4.69 2.99 -12.45
N THR A 79 4.76 2.63 -13.71
CA THR A 79 4.58 3.56 -14.83
C THR A 79 3.77 2.92 -15.96
N ASN A 80 3.30 3.73 -16.89
CA ASN A 80 2.43 3.29 -17.99
C ASN A 80 3.04 3.53 -19.38
N ASN A 81 4.30 4.01 -19.43
CA ASN A 81 5.09 4.15 -20.64
C ASN A 81 6.32 3.23 -20.56
N PRO A 82 6.69 2.58 -21.68
CA PRO A 82 7.87 1.71 -21.72
C PRO A 82 9.15 2.55 -21.71
N ASN A 83 10.23 1.99 -21.15
CA ASN A 83 11.57 2.59 -21.10
C ASN A 83 11.53 4.04 -20.58
N SER A 84 10.73 4.28 -19.54
CA SER A 84 10.60 5.62 -18.99
C SER A 84 11.82 6.00 -18.14
N LYS A 85 12.10 7.30 -18.00
CA LYS A 85 13.16 7.80 -17.11
C LYS A 85 13.01 7.29 -15.67
N LEU A 86 11.76 7.10 -15.22
CA LEU A 86 11.47 6.52 -13.91
C LEU A 86 11.83 5.03 -13.85
N ALA A 87 11.52 4.25 -14.90
CA ALA A 87 11.85 2.83 -14.97
C ALA A 87 13.37 2.59 -14.98
N GLU A 88 14.13 3.44 -15.68
CA GLU A 88 15.60 3.40 -15.70
C GLU A 88 16.23 3.77 -14.34
N ALA A 89 15.53 4.54 -13.51
CA ALA A 89 16.05 5.05 -12.24
C ALA A 89 15.92 4.07 -11.06
N VAL A 90 15.18 2.96 -11.20
CA VAL A 90 14.85 2.04 -10.11
C VAL A 90 15.48 0.66 -10.28
N ASP A 91 15.44 -0.17 -9.22
CA ASP A 91 15.92 -1.55 -9.26
C ASP A 91 14.87 -2.51 -9.83
N VAL A 92 13.59 -2.24 -9.55
CA VAL A 92 12.45 -3.07 -9.99
C VAL A 92 11.42 -2.22 -10.76
N PRO A 93 11.52 -2.13 -12.10
CA PRO A 93 10.53 -1.40 -12.89
C PRO A 93 9.26 -2.23 -13.11
N LEU A 94 8.08 -1.63 -12.86
CA LEU A 94 6.77 -2.19 -13.22
C LEU A 94 6.11 -1.31 -14.29
N GLU A 95 6.19 -1.75 -15.54
CA GLU A 95 5.67 -1.02 -16.71
C GLU A 95 4.30 -1.59 -17.14
N ALA A 96 3.22 -0.96 -16.70
CA ALA A 96 1.85 -1.35 -17.01
C ALA A 96 1.36 -0.67 -18.29
N LEU A 97 1.68 -1.26 -19.45
CA LEU A 97 1.35 -0.69 -20.76
C LEU A 97 -0.16 -0.80 -21.07
N VAL A 98 -0.92 0.24 -20.75
CA VAL A 98 -2.38 0.28 -20.93
C VAL A 98 -2.82 0.87 -22.28
N GLY A 99 -1.87 1.36 -23.09
CA GLY A 99 -2.13 2.04 -24.36
C GLY A 99 -2.79 3.43 -24.19
N PRO A 100 -3.14 4.10 -25.31
CA PRO A 100 -3.71 5.46 -25.28
C PRO A 100 -5.00 5.56 -24.48
N GLU A 101 -5.14 6.61 -23.66
CA GLU A 101 -6.37 6.85 -22.89
C GLU A 101 -7.55 7.24 -23.79
N PHE A 102 -8.77 6.95 -23.35
CA PHE A 102 -9.98 7.31 -24.11
C PHE A 102 -10.12 8.83 -24.27
N ILE A 103 -9.85 9.57 -23.19
CA ILE A 103 -9.64 11.02 -23.24
C ILE A 103 -8.13 11.24 -23.29
N THR A 104 -7.62 11.84 -24.37
CA THR A 104 -6.18 12.05 -24.59
C THR A 104 -5.52 12.69 -23.37
N GLY A 105 -4.52 12.02 -22.81
CA GLY A 105 -3.77 12.48 -21.64
C GLY A 105 -4.44 12.29 -20.28
N SER A 106 -5.69 11.84 -20.23
CA SER A 106 -6.43 11.62 -18.97
C SER A 106 -6.03 10.32 -18.28
N THR A 107 -4.79 10.26 -17.79
CA THR A 107 -4.17 9.08 -17.15
C THR A 107 -4.86 8.65 -15.86
N ARG A 108 -5.74 9.47 -15.27
CA ARG A 108 -6.62 9.04 -14.17
C ARG A 108 -7.55 7.86 -14.52
N MET A 109 -7.66 7.50 -15.80
CA MET A 109 -8.51 6.43 -16.32
C MET A 109 -7.81 5.06 -16.25
N LYS A 110 -7.29 4.53 -17.37
CA LYS A 110 -6.70 3.18 -17.39
C LYS A 110 -5.41 3.12 -16.59
N SER A 111 -4.57 4.14 -16.71
CA SER A 111 -3.29 4.21 -15.99
C SER A 111 -3.51 4.19 -14.48
N GLY A 112 -4.37 5.07 -13.96
CA GLY A 112 -4.76 5.07 -12.53
C GLY A 112 -5.38 3.76 -12.05
N THR A 113 -6.21 3.13 -12.90
CA THR A 113 -6.78 1.80 -12.59
C THR A 113 -5.70 0.73 -12.47
N SER A 114 -4.75 0.68 -13.42
CA SER A 114 -3.65 -0.28 -13.39
C SER A 114 -2.76 -0.10 -12.15
N GLN A 115 -2.46 1.15 -11.79
CA GLN A 115 -1.67 1.49 -10.60
C GLN A 115 -2.35 0.99 -9.32
N LYS A 116 -3.66 1.22 -9.19
CA LYS A 116 -4.45 0.70 -8.06
C LYS A 116 -4.36 -0.83 -7.98
N LEU A 117 -4.49 -1.54 -9.09
CA LEU A 117 -4.43 -3.00 -9.10
C LEU A 117 -3.04 -3.50 -8.66
N ILE A 118 -1.98 -2.88 -9.15
CA ILE A 118 -0.61 -3.24 -8.79
C ILE A 118 -0.33 -2.95 -7.30
N LEU A 119 -0.73 -1.79 -6.78
CA LEU A 119 -0.59 -1.47 -5.35
C LEU A 119 -1.35 -2.45 -4.45
N ASN A 120 -2.56 -2.83 -4.87
CA ASN A 120 -3.34 -3.86 -4.18
C ASN A 120 -2.61 -5.21 -4.19
N MET A 121 -2.00 -5.60 -5.31
CA MET A 121 -1.22 -6.83 -5.41
C MET A 121 0.00 -6.80 -4.50
N ILE A 122 0.79 -5.71 -4.51
CA ILE A 122 2.00 -5.56 -3.68
C ILE A 122 1.64 -5.69 -2.20
N THR A 123 0.69 -4.88 -1.72
CA THR A 123 0.33 -4.86 -0.30
C THR A 123 -0.35 -6.16 0.15
N THR A 124 -1.27 -6.71 -0.65
CA THR A 124 -1.97 -7.95 -0.29
C THR A 124 -1.02 -9.15 -0.28
N SER A 125 -0.19 -9.30 -1.31
CA SER A 125 0.76 -10.43 -1.38
C SER A 125 1.81 -10.35 -0.26
N THR A 126 2.29 -9.15 0.07
CA THR A 126 3.19 -8.93 1.21
C THR A 126 2.54 -9.35 2.52
N MET A 127 1.31 -8.92 2.77
CA MET A 127 0.61 -9.23 4.02
C MET A 127 0.26 -10.72 4.15
N ILE A 128 -0.04 -11.39 3.03
CA ILE A 128 -0.17 -12.86 2.99
C ILE A 128 1.16 -13.53 3.38
N LYS A 129 2.28 -13.10 2.79
CA LYS A 129 3.61 -13.65 3.10
C LYS A 129 4.06 -13.38 4.55
N LEU A 130 3.63 -12.27 5.14
CA LEU A 130 3.82 -11.96 6.56
C LEU A 130 2.84 -12.71 7.48
N GLY A 131 2.05 -13.63 6.93
CA GLY A 131 1.14 -14.50 7.67
C GLY A 131 -0.15 -13.84 8.11
N ARG A 132 -0.45 -12.59 7.73
CA ARG A 132 -1.65 -11.82 8.17
C ARG A 132 -2.98 -12.38 7.64
N VAL A 133 -2.91 -13.39 6.78
CA VAL A 133 -4.03 -14.08 6.17
C VAL A 133 -3.83 -15.59 6.36
N LYS A 134 -4.87 -16.30 6.81
CA LYS A 134 -4.89 -17.78 6.93
C LYS A 134 -5.90 -18.33 5.93
N GLY A 135 -5.43 -19.11 4.94
CA GLY A 135 -6.26 -19.48 3.79
C GLY A 135 -6.70 -18.21 3.03
N ASN A 136 -7.98 -17.90 3.09
CA ASN A 136 -8.57 -16.66 2.55
C ASN A 136 -9.14 -15.72 3.65
N LYS A 137 -8.90 -16.02 4.93
CA LYS A 137 -9.44 -15.28 6.08
C LYS A 137 -8.45 -14.22 6.59
N MET A 138 -8.89 -12.98 6.77
CA MET A 138 -8.11 -11.89 7.40
C MET A 138 -8.14 -12.04 8.92
N VAL A 139 -7.22 -12.82 9.47
CA VAL A 139 -7.20 -13.18 10.91
C VAL A 139 -6.73 -12.04 11.83
N ASP A 140 -6.08 -11.02 11.27
CA ASP A 140 -5.59 -9.83 11.98
C ASP A 140 -6.40 -8.57 11.63
N MET A 141 -7.69 -8.70 11.28
CA MET A 141 -8.49 -7.51 10.93
C MET A 141 -8.69 -6.59 12.16
N GLN A 142 -8.67 -5.27 11.95
CA GLN A 142 -8.99 -4.32 13.02
C GLN A 142 -10.50 -4.29 13.27
N LEU A 143 -10.91 -4.42 14.52
CA LEU A 143 -12.30 -4.49 14.95
C LEU A 143 -12.92 -3.09 15.15
N THR A 144 -12.92 -2.25 14.11
CA THR A 144 -13.32 -0.84 14.22
C THR A 144 -14.82 -0.55 14.12
N ASN A 145 -15.62 -1.55 13.75
CA ASN A 145 -17.07 -1.41 13.61
C ASN A 145 -17.79 -2.75 13.79
N ALA A 146 -19.10 -2.69 14.01
CA ALA A 146 -19.94 -3.85 14.27
C ALA A 146 -19.83 -4.95 13.19
N LYS A 147 -19.76 -4.57 11.91
CA LYS A 147 -19.60 -5.52 10.80
C LYS A 147 -18.29 -6.31 10.89
N LEU A 148 -17.20 -5.66 11.31
CA LEU A 148 -15.89 -6.32 11.45
C LEU A 148 -15.86 -7.23 12.69
N VAL A 149 -16.53 -6.82 13.78
CA VAL A 149 -16.73 -7.68 14.96
C VAL A 149 -17.52 -8.93 14.57
N GLU A 150 -18.68 -8.77 13.92
CA GLU A 150 -19.52 -9.90 13.49
C GLU A 150 -18.76 -10.85 12.57
N ARG A 151 -18.02 -10.30 11.59
CA ARG A 151 -17.17 -11.09 10.69
C ARG A 151 -16.12 -11.89 11.45
N GLY A 152 -15.43 -11.27 12.41
CA GLY A 152 -14.44 -11.96 13.24
C GLY A 152 -15.07 -13.05 14.10
N SER A 153 -16.22 -12.78 14.71
CA SER A 153 -16.96 -13.75 15.53
C SER A 153 -17.36 -14.97 14.70
N ARG A 154 -17.84 -14.75 13.47
CA ARG A 154 -18.19 -15.83 12.55
C ARG A 154 -16.97 -16.68 12.18
N MET A 155 -15.83 -16.05 11.91
CA MET A 155 -14.59 -16.79 11.63
C MET A 155 -14.17 -17.70 12.79
N ILE A 156 -14.34 -17.25 14.04
CA ILE A 156 -14.02 -18.04 15.23
C ILE A 156 -15.03 -19.17 15.41
N SER A 157 -16.33 -18.88 15.30
CA SER A 157 -17.41 -19.86 15.41
C SER A 157 -17.23 -21.01 14.41
N GLU A 158 -16.95 -20.68 13.14
CA GLU A 158 -16.69 -21.68 12.09
C GLU A 158 -15.43 -22.53 12.33
N GLU A 159 -14.39 -21.97 12.95
CA GLU A 159 -13.11 -22.66 13.13
C GLU A 159 -13.06 -23.50 14.42
N LEU A 160 -13.73 -23.05 15.49
CA LEU A 160 -13.72 -23.69 16.81
C LEU A 160 -15.03 -24.42 17.15
N GLY A 161 -16.08 -24.28 16.33
CA GLY A 161 -17.40 -24.87 16.59
C GLY A 161 -18.14 -24.24 17.77
N LEU A 162 -17.80 -23.00 18.13
CA LEU A 162 -18.39 -22.28 19.26
C LEU A 162 -19.66 -21.52 18.85
N GLU A 163 -20.54 -21.31 19.82
CA GLU A 163 -21.69 -20.38 19.70
C GLU A 163 -21.22 -18.97 19.30
N MET A 164 -22.08 -18.23 18.57
CA MET A 164 -21.74 -16.90 18.06
C MET A 164 -21.47 -15.88 19.17
N GLU A 165 -22.26 -15.93 20.26
CA GLU A 165 -22.07 -15.04 21.40
C GLU A 165 -20.75 -15.31 22.14
N GLU A 166 -20.40 -16.59 22.32
CA GLU A 166 -19.12 -16.95 22.93
C GLU A 166 -17.93 -16.57 22.04
N SER A 167 -18.05 -16.80 20.74
CA SER A 167 -17.04 -16.39 19.75
C SER A 167 -16.81 -14.88 19.75
N LYS A 168 -17.88 -14.09 19.88
CA LYS A 168 -17.82 -12.64 20.01
C LYS A 168 -17.19 -12.21 21.33
N ARG A 169 -17.53 -12.86 22.44
CA ARG A 169 -16.92 -12.59 23.74
C ARG A 169 -15.41 -12.81 23.70
N LEU A 170 -14.96 -13.95 23.16
CA LEU A 170 -13.55 -14.26 23.00
C LEU A 170 -12.84 -13.29 22.05
N LEU A 171 -13.46 -12.94 20.93
CA LEU A 171 -12.89 -11.98 19.98
C LEU A 171 -12.62 -10.62 20.64
N LEU A 172 -13.58 -10.10 21.42
CA LEU A 172 -13.43 -8.82 22.10
C LEU A 172 -12.40 -8.89 23.24
N LEU A 173 -12.30 -10.04 23.91
CA LEU A 173 -11.31 -10.27 24.96
C LEU A 173 -9.87 -10.31 24.41
N HIS A 174 -9.65 -11.04 23.31
CA HIS A 174 -8.32 -11.28 22.74
C HIS A 174 -7.92 -10.26 21.66
N GLY A 175 -8.86 -9.44 21.18
CA GLY A 175 -8.64 -8.33 20.26
C GLY A 175 -8.43 -8.70 18.78
N SER A 176 -8.19 -9.97 18.45
CA SER A 176 -8.06 -10.45 17.07
C SER A 176 -8.49 -11.91 16.93
N VAL A 177 -8.85 -12.33 15.72
CA VAL A 177 -9.19 -13.74 15.43
C VAL A 177 -7.97 -14.62 15.65
N ARG A 178 -6.77 -14.19 15.22
CA ARG A 178 -5.51 -14.91 15.47
C ARG A 178 -5.32 -15.21 16.95
N ASN A 179 -5.42 -14.21 17.80
CA ASN A 179 -5.15 -14.35 19.24
C ASN A 179 -6.11 -15.32 19.91
N VAL A 180 -7.36 -15.39 19.44
CA VAL A 180 -8.32 -16.42 19.89
C VAL A 180 -7.89 -17.80 19.38
N LEU A 181 -7.58 -17.96 18.09
CA LEU A 181 -7.21 -19.27 17.56
C LEU A 181 -5.89 -19.81 18.16
N ASP A 182 -4.97 -18.94 18.53
CA ASP A 182 -3.72 -19.31 19.16
C ASP A 182 -3.86 -19.62 20.66
N SER A 183 -4.93 -19.16 21.34
CA SER A 183 -5.17 -19.52 22.75
C SER A 183 -5.79 -20.91 22.95
N PHE A 184 -6.22 -21.56 21.86
CA PHE A 184 -6.78 -22.93 21.85
C PHE A 184 -5.78 -23.98 21.34
N LYS A 185 -4.53 -23.61 21.07
CA LYS A 185 -3.44 -24.51 20.72
C LYS A 185 -2.56 -24.79 21.94
#